data_AF-A0A917EV35-F1
#
_entry.id   AF-A0A917EV35-F1
#
_cell.length_a   1.000
_cell.length_b   1.000
_cell.length_c   1.000
_cell.angle_alpha   90.00
_cell.angle_beta   90.00
_cell.angle_gamma   90.00
#
_symmetry.space_group_name_H-M   'P 1'
#
loop_
_entity.id
_entity.type
_entity.pdbx_description
1 polymer ?
#
loop_
_entity_poly.entity_id
_entity_poly.type
_entity_poly.pdbx_seq_one_letter_code
_entity_poly.pdbx_strand_id
1 'polypeptide(L)'
;MNHYQSFHPSMFRQQESLPDQWVAYIQPLVDRALDEVEEGINLTHLFQEFILSGVLVGQGFLPDEAIEQVEEWEKGESKLLQQSKAMSE
;
A
#
# COMPACT_ATOMS: atom_id res chain seq x y z
N MET A 1 -52.75 -17.31 -0.80
CA MET A 1 -51.90 -17.25 0.40
C MET A 1 -50.47 -17.01 -0.08
N ASN A 2 -49.96 -15.80 0.15
CA ASN A 2 -48.63 -15.38 -0.27
C ASN A 2 -47.60 -15.93 0.73
N HIS A 3 -46.73 -16.85 0.29
CA HIS A 3 -45.50 -17.14 1.00
C HIS A 3 -44.42 -16.19 0.48
N TYR A 4 -44.34 -15.00 1.08
CA TYR A 4 -43.12 -14.21 1.03
C TYR A 4 -42.05 -15.03 1.78
N GLN A 5 -41.15 -15.65 1.04
CA GLN A 5 -39.87 -16.08 1.60
C GLN A 5 -39.17 -14.80 2.09
N SER A 6 -39.04 -14.69 3.39
CA SER A 6 -38.29 -13.65 4.06
C SER A 6 -36.84 -13.68 3.54
N PHE A 7 -36.48 -12.72 2.69
CA PHE A 7 -35.08 -12.39 2.49
C PHE A 7 -34.55 -11.91 3.84
N HIS A 8 -33.65 -12.69 4.44
CA HIS A 8 -32.81 -12.26 5.56
C HIS A 8 -31.45 -11.87 4.99
N PRO A 9 -31.14 -10.57 4.78
CA PRO A 9 -29.87 -10.16 4.18
C PRO A 9 -28.70 -10.15 5.18
N SER A 10 -28.74 -10.93 6.26
CA SER A 10 -27.86 -10.71 7.41
C SER A 10 -27.41 -12.00 8.10
N MET A 11 -26.75 -12.93 7.41
CA MET A 11 -26.19 -14.09 8.13
C MET A 11 -24.81 -14.57 7.72
N PHE A 12 -24.13 -14.05 6.68
CA PHE A 12 -22.69 -14.25 6.50
C PHE A 12 -22.08 -13.09 5.71
N ARG A 13 -21.95 -11.91 6.33
CA ARG A 13 -20.80 -11.08 5.99
C ARG A 13 -19.62 -11.86 6.55
N GLN A 14 -18.99 -12.71 5.74
CA GLN A 14 -17.72 -13.30 6.12
C GLN A 14 -16.84 -12.11 6.48
N GLN A 15 -16.51 -11.99 7.76
CA GLN A 15 -15.54 -11.02 8.20
C GLN A 15 -14.27 -11.42 7.45
N GLU A 16 -13.77 -10.53 6.58
CA GLU A 16 -12.57 -10.77 5.79
C GLU A 16 -11.47 -11.34 6.70
N SER A 17 -10.70 -12.30 6.20
CA SER A 17 -9.64 -12.87 7.03
C SER A 17 -8.67 -11.76 7.45
N LEU A 18 -8.02 -11.89 8.61
CA LEU A 18 -7.03 -10.89 9.03
C LEU A 18 -5.97 -10.60 7.94
N PRO A 19 -5.47 -11.62 7.20
CA PRO A 19 -4.63 -11.36 6.02
C PRO A 19 -5.29 -10.50 4.94
N ASP A 20 -6.56 -10.73 4.59
CA ASP A 20 -7.27 -9.94 3.57
C ASP A 20 -7.44 -8.49 4.04
N GLN A 21 -7.76 -8.29 5.33
CA GLN A 21 -7.83 -6.95 5.92
C GLN A 21 -6.48 -6.23 5.86
N TRP A 22 -5.36 -6.94 6.03
CA TRP A 22 -4.03 -6.35 5.90
C TRP A 22 -3.67 -6.00 4.46
N VAL A 23 -4.03 -6.86 3.50
CA VAL A 23 -3.88 -6.56 2.07
C VAL A 23 -4.68 -5.31 1.72
N ALA A 24 -5.94 -5.23 2.15
CA ALA A 24 -6.78 -4.05 1.94
C ALA A 24 -6.21 -2.80 2.62
N TYR A 25 -5.63 -2.94 3.82
CA TYR A 25 -5.06 -1.82 4.57
C TYR A 25 -3.83 -1.22 3.88
N ILE A 26 -2.96 -2.04 3.28
CA ILE A 26 -1.77 -1.54 2.56
C ILE A 26 -2.06 -1.19 1.10
N GLN A 27 -3.30 -1.33 0.63
CA GLN A 27 -3.65 -1.07 -0.78
C GLN A 27 -3.16 0.29 -1.30
N PRO A 28 -3.17 1.40 -0.52
CA PRO A 28 -2.61 2.67 -0.99
C PRO A 28 -1.13 2.60 -1.40
N LEU A 29 -0.30 1.80 -0.70
CA LEU A 29 1.11 1.57 -1.08
C LEU A 29 1.18 0.82 -2.41
N VAL A 30 0.29 -0.15 -2.63
CA VAL A 30 0.26 -0.95 -3.85
C VAL A 30 -0.20 -0.10 -5.03
N ASP A 31 -1.26 0.67 -4.87
CA ASP A 31 -1.81 1.53 -5.94
C ASP A 31 -0.76 2.56 -6.39
N ARG A 32 -0.13 3.26 -5.44
CA ARG A 32 0.93 4.23 -5.75
C ARG A 32 2.14 3.57 -6.43
N ALA A 33 2.56 2.39 -5.99
CA ALA A 33 3.64 1.65 -6.64
C ALA A 33 3.27 1.26 -8.09
N LEU A 34 2.03 0.84 -8.33
CA LEU A 34 1.58 0.49 -9.69
C LEU A 34 1.57 1.70 -10.61
N ASP A 35 1.11 2.86 -10.13
CA ASP A 35 1.16 4.13 -10.87
C ASP A 35 2.62 4.47 -11.27
N GLU A 36 3.58 4.28 -10.36
CA GLU A 36 5.00 4.55 -10.64
C GLU A 36 5.65 3.54 -11.61
N VAL A 37 5.20 2.28 -11.61
CA VAL A 37 5.59 1.32 -12.65
C VAL A 37 5.13 1.79 -14.02
N GLU A 38 3.91 2.34 -14.13
CA GLU A 38 3.39 2.88 -15.40
C GLU A 38 4.17 4.12 -15.86
N GLU A 39 4.71 4.91 -14.93
CA GLU A 39 5.58 6.05 -15.21
C GLU A 39 7.03 5.65 -15.59
N GLY A 40 7.36 4.36 -15.52
CA GLY A 40 8.68 3.84 -15.88
C GLY A 40 9.75 4.09 -14.82
N ILE A 41 9.36 4.19 -13.54
CA ILE A 41 10.28 4.33 -12.42
C ILE A 41 11.17 3.09 -12.28
N ASN A 42 12.42 3.30 -11.88
CA ASN A 42 13.38 2.23 -11.60
C ASN A 42 12.82 1.25 -10.55
N LEU A 43 12.77 -0.05 -10.86
CA LEU A 43 12.16 -1.03 -9.96
C LEU A 43 12.91 -1.21 -8.64
N THR A 44 14.24 -1.04 -8.65
CA THR A 44 15.02 -1.07 -7.41
C THR A 44 14.64 0.08 -6.49
N HIS A 45 14.47 1.29 -7.04
CA HIS A 45 14.00 2.45 -6.29
C HIS A 45 12.60 2.22 -5.72
N LEU A 46 11.67 1.82 -6.58
CA LEU A 46 10.28 1.53 -6.20
C LEU A 46 10.19 0.50 -5.06
N PHE A 47 10.91 -0.62 -5.16
CA PHE A 47 10.89 -1.60 -4.07
C PHE A 47 11.49 -1.06 -2.78
N GLN A 48 12.55 -0.23 -2.84
CA GLN A 48 13.12 0.37 -1.63
C GLN A 48 12.14 1.33 -0.96
N GLU A 49 11.48 2.17 -1.75
CA GLU A 49 10.48 3.13 -1.27
C GLU A 49 9.31 2.43 -0.59
N PHE A 50 8.59 1.56 -1.29
CA PHE A 50 7.36 0.98 -0.74
C PHE A 50 7.59 -0.11 0.32
N ILE A 51 8.71 -0.83 0.30
CA ILE A 51 9.06 -1.74 1.40
C ILE A 51 9.39 -0.92 2.66
N LEU A 52 10.07 0.21 2.52
CA LEU A 52 10.35 1.11 3.65
C LEU A 52 9.06 1.75 4.18
N SER A 53 8.14 2.17 3.30
CA SER A 53 6.80 2.61 3.71
C SER A 53 6.07 1.50 4.47
N GLY A 54 6.15 0.25 4.02
CA GLY A 54 5.60 -0.91 4.74
C GLY A 54 6.17 -1.09 6.15
N VAL A 55 7.46 -0.79 6.36
CA VAL A 55 8.07 -0.78 7.70
C VAL A 55 7.46 0.30 8.58
N LEU A 56 7.23 1.51 8.06
CA LEU A 56 6.59 2.61 8.81
C LEU A 56 5.14 2.30 9.14
N VAL A 57 4.39 1.71 8.20
CA VAL A 57 3.04 1.21 8.47
C VAL A 57 3.06 0.20 9.62
N GLY A 58 4.03 -0.71 9.65
CA GLY A 58 4.25 -1.64 10.76
C GLY A 58 4.60 -0.96 12.10
N GLN A 59 5.08 0.28 12.08
CA GLN A 59 5.38 1.10 13.26
C GLN A 59 4.21 1.99 13.70
N GLY A 60 3.09 1.97 12.96
CA GLY A 60 1.86 2.67 13.32
C GLY A 60 1.55 3.91 12.50
N PHE A 61 2.32 4.19 11.44
CA PHE A 61 1.95 5.24 10.46
C PHE A 61 0.76 4.79 9.62
N LEU A 62 -0.06 5.75 9.16
CA LEU A 62 -1.04 5.46 8.12
C LEU A 62 -0.32 5.20 6.78
N PRO A 63 -0.91 4.41 5.86
CA PRO A 63 -0.35 4.14 4.54
C PRO A 63 0.15 5.38 3.80
N ASP A 64 -0.68 6.42 3.70
CA ASP A 64 -0.34 7.65 2.97
C ASP A 64 0.78 8.44 3.69
N GLU A 65 0.72 8.52 5.02
CA GLU A 65 1.77 9.17 5.83
C GLU A 65 3.12 8.47 5.69
N ALA A 66 3.11 7.14 5.57
CA ALA A 66 4.30 6.33 5.38
C ALA A 66 4.93 6.53 3.99
N ILE A 67 4.13 6.79 2.96
CA ILE A 67 4.63 7.15 1.62
C ILE A 67 5.26 8.54 1.69
N GLU A 68 4.50 9.54 2.17
CA GLU A 68 4.98 10.93 2.27
C GLU A 68 6.28 11.03 3.07
N GLN A 69 6.39 10.32 4.19
CA GLN A 69 7.61 10.33 5.02
C GLN A 69 8.82 9.74 4.28
N VAL A 70 8.64 8.70 3.46
CA VAL A 70 9.72 8.11 2.68
C VAL A 70 10.14 9.03 1.54
N GLU A 71 9.18 9.66 0.86
CA GLU A 71 9.44 10.69 -0.16
C GLU A 71 10.20 11.90 0.43
N GLU A 72 9.89 12.31 1.67
CA GLU A 72 10.65 13.36 2.37
C GLU A 72 12.09 12.91 2.66
N TRP A 73 12.31 11.67 3.08
CA TRP A 73 13.66 11.16 3.33
C TRP A 73 14.51 11.10 2.06
N GLU A 74 13.89 10.85 0.91
CA GLU A 74 14.58 10.91 -0.38
C GLU A 74 15.14 12.32 -0.68
N LYS A 75 14.54 13.39 -0.15
CA LYS A 75 14.99 14.78 -0.38
C LYS A 75 16.30 15.14 0.32
N GLY A 76 16.88 14.24 1.13
CA GLY A 76 18.21 14.49 1.70
C GLY A 76 18.68 13.55 2.81
N GLU A 77 17.77 12.84 3.48
CA GLU A 77 18.12 12.00 4.64
C GLU A 77 18.63 10.63 4.19
N SER A 78 17.97 10.00 3.22
CA SER A 78 18.32 8.68 2.72
C SER A 78 19.15 8.75 1.45
N LYS A 79 20.46 8.62 1.61
CA LYS A 79 21.40 8.51 0.48
C LYS A 79 21.13 7.30 -0.41
N LEU A 80 20.59 6.22 0.14
CA LEU A 80 20.30 5.00 -0.63
C LEU A 80 19.08 5.17 -1.54
N LEU A 81 18.03 5.85 -1.06
CA LEU A 81 16.87 6.19 -1.90
C LEU A 81 17.27 7.15 -3.03
N GLN A 82 18.11 8.14 -2.73
CA GLN A 82 18.65 9.04 -3.75
C GLN A 82 19.47 8.31 -4.82
N GLN A 83 20.28 7.33 -4.39
CA GLN A 83 21.11 6.55 -5.31
C GLN A 83 20.25 5.69 -6.24
N SER A 84 19.27 4.95 -5.71
CA SER A 84 18.42 4.10 -6.54
C SER A 84 17.54 4.91 -7.48
N LYS A 85 17.05 6.09 -7.08
CA LYS A 85 16.29 6.99 -7.96
C LYS A 85 17.09 7.48 -9.16
N ALA A 86 18.38 7.77 -8.94
CA ALA A 86 19.27 8.24 -9.97
C ALA A 86 19.74 7.13 -10.92
N MET A 87 19.46 5.85 -10.62
CA MET A 87 19.77 4.74 -11.51
C MET A 87 18.78 4.73 -12.67
N SER A 88 19.28 5.01 -13.87
CA SER A 88 18.59 4.66 -15.11
C SER A 88 18.74 3.16 -15.35
N GLU A 89 17.63 2.45 -15.61
CA GLU A 89 17.65 1.09 -16.17
C GLU A 89 17.73 1.12 -17.70
#